data_AF-A0A485BBN8-F1
#
_entry.id   AF-A0A485BBN8-F1
#
_cell.length_a   1.000
_cell.length_b   1.000
_cell.length_c   1.000
_cell.angle_alpha   90.00
_cell.angle_beta   90.00
_cell.angle_gamma   90.00
#
_symmetry.space_group_name_H-M   'P 1'
#
loop_
_entity.id
_entity.type
_entity.pdbx_description
1 polymer ?
#
loop_
_entity_poly.entity_id
_entity_poly.type
_entity_poly.pdbx_seq_one_letter_code
_entity_poly.pdbx_strand_id
1 'polypeptide(L)'
;MLHVDAPLADGRMFFRTDLVNMDAGSFSTNSDGSYSPNWGTCGEIACTSGSKNQTDGGASVAVGWKNETWSADIGTTPMGFNVVDVVGGLSYSNDLGPIGYTLNMHRRPVSSSLLAFGGQKDSSSHTGITWGGVRADGGGVSMSYDKGEANGVWSSLGVDRLTGKNVADNWRVRWMTGYYYKVINEDNRRVTVGPEQYALAL
;
A
#
# COMPACT_ATOMS: atom_id res chain seq x y z
N MET A 1 -5.59 -7.08 13.72
CA MET A 1 -5.30 -8.07 12.66
C MET A 1 -5.46 -9.46 13.26
N LEU A 2 -6.17 -10.35 12.56
CA LEU A 2 -6.17 -11.79 12.81
C LEU A 2 -5.66 -12.48 11.55
N HIS A 3 -4.68 -13.37 11.70
CA HIS A 3 -4.03 -14.09 10.60
C HIS A 3 -3.91 -15.55 10.98
N VAL A 4 -4.39 -16.44 10.12
CA VAL A 4 -4.36 -17.89 10.32
C VAL A 4 -3.65 -18.52 9.13
N ASP A 5 -2.59 -19.27 9.39
CA ASP A 5 -1.86 -20.05 8.38
C ASP A 5 -2.18 -21.54 8.54
N ALA A 6 -2.31 -22.24 7.41
CA ALA A 6 -2.39 -23.69 7.36
C ALA A 6 -1.51 -24.24 6.23
N PRO A 7 -0.87 -25.42 6.41
CA PRO A 7 -0.18 -26.09 5.32
C PRO A 7 -1.19 -26.53 4.25
N LEU A 8 -0.87 -26.29 2.97
CA LEU A 8 -1.67 -26.74 1.83
C LEU A 8 -0.74 -27.09 0.67
N ALA A 9 -0.73 -28.36 0.29
CA ALA A 9 0.19 -28.93 -0.70
C ALA A 9 1.67 -28.65 -0.33
N ASP A 10 2.45 -28.13 -1.26
CA ASP A 10 3.85 -27.71 -1.11
C ASP A 10 4.00 -26.28 -0.55
N GLY A 11 2.90 -25.64 -0.15
CA GLY A 11 2.88 -24.28 0.35
C GLY A 11 2.09 -24.10 1.64
N ARG A 12 1.78 -22.83 1.94
CA ARG A 12 0.92 -22.43 3.05
C ARG A 12 -0.18 -21.54 2.54
N MET A 13 -1.42 -21.92 2.84
CA MET A 13 -2.56 -21.03 2.69
C MET A 13 -2.66 -20.13 3.93
N PHE A 14 -3.17 -18.92 3.74
CA PHE A 14 -3.49 -18.02 4.82
C PHE A 14 -4.86 -17.41 4.64
N PHE A 15 -5.52 -17.15 5.77
CA PHE A 15 -6.68 -16.30 5.88
C PHE A 15 -6.38 -15.16 6.83
N ARG A 16 -6.69 -13.94 6.41
CA ARG A 16 -6.39 -12.72 7.15
C ARG A 16 -7.61 -11.81 7.22
N THR A 17 -7.80 -11.18 8.36
CA THR A 17 -8.72 -10.06 8.51
C THR A 17 -8.06 -8.90 9.25
N ASP A 18 -8.31 -7.69 8.77
CA ASP A 18 -7.83 -6.46 9.39
C ASP A 18 -9.02 -5.57 9.75
N LEU A 19 -9.09 -5.21 11.02
CA LEU A 19 -9.97 -4.15 11.50
C LEU A 19 -9.16 -2.85 11.49
N VAL A 20 -9.61 -1.88 10.72
CA VAL A 20 -8.92 -0.59 10.52
C VAL A 20 -9.85 0.52 10.98
N ASN A 21 -9.32 1.41 11.80
CA ASN A 21 -9.97 2.66 12.15
C ASN A 21 -8.98 3.79 11.92
N MET A 22 -9.39 4.83 11.20
CA MET A 22 -8.58 6.00 10.88
C MET A 22 -9.28 7.24 11.40
N ASP A 23 -8.55 8.05 12.15
CA ASP A 23 -8.99 9.35 12.64
C ASP A 23 -8.02 10.41 12.14
N ALA A 24 -8.50 11.28 11.24
CA ALA A 24 -7.75 12.41 10.70
C ALA A 24 -8.05 13.72 11.47
N GLY A 25 -8.78 13.63 12.59
CA GLY A 25 -9.17 14.75 13.43
C GLY A 25 -10.35 15.55 12.87
N SER A 26 -10.53 16.75 13.41
CA SER A 26 -11.58 17.67 13.02
C SER A 26 -11.02 18.95 12.42
N PHE A 27 -11.73 19.54 11.44
CA PHE A 27 -11.36 20.84 10.89
C PHE A 27 -11.45 21.95 11.93
N SER A 28 -10.48 22.87 11.89
CA SER A 28 -10.55 24.11 12.68
C SER A 28 -11.63 25.01 12.11
N THR A 29 -12.53 25.49 12.97
CA THR A 29 -13.67 26.32 12.57
C THR A 29 -13.49 27.76 13.01
N ASN A 30 -13.95 28.67 12.18
CA ASN A 30 -14.10 30.08 12.51
C ASN A 30 -15.20 30.28 13.57
N SER A 31 -15.31 31.51 14.10
CA SER A 31 -16.31 31.87 15.11
C SER A 31 -17.76 31.70 14.63
N ASP A 32 -18.00 31.75 13.32
CA ASP A 32 -19.30 31.51 12.68
C ASP A 32 -19.57 30.01 12.43
N GLY A 33 -18.65 29.12 12.83
CA GLY A 33 -18.74 27.69 12.64
C GLY A 33 -18.36 27.20 11.24
N SER A 34 -17.99 28.10 10.32
CA SER A 34 -17.48 27.77 8.99
C SER A 34 -16.05 27.23 9.04
N TYR A 35 -15.63 26.53 8.00
CA TYR A 35 -14.26 26.05 7.83
C TYR A 35 -13.84 26.14 6.36
N SER A 36 -12.61 26.58 6.11
CA SER A 36 -12.06 26.77 4.75
C SER A 36 -10.66 26.15 4.57
N PRO A 37 -10.50 24.84 4.82
CA PRO A 37 -9.25 24.13 4.53
C PRO A 37 -9.05 23.98 3.02
N ASN A 38 -7.80 23.79 2.59
CA ASN A 38 -7.47 23.31 1.25
C ASN A 38 -7.83 21.82 1.11
N TRP A 39 -9.12 21.51 1.19
CA TRP A 39 -9.68 20.18 1.15
C TRP A 39 -11.07 20.20 0.52
N GLY A 40 -11.35 19.22 -0.34
CA GLY A 40 -12.59 19.19 -1.11
C GLY A 40 -12.79 20.48 -1.90
N THR A 41 -14.00 21.03 -1.85
CA THR A 41 -14.31 22.34 -2.43
C THR A 41 -14.32 23.48 -1.40
N CYS A 42 -13.92 23.20 -0.15
CA CYS A 42 -14.00 24.14 0.97
C CYS A 42 -12.91 25.23 0.95
N GLY A 43 -11.86 25.05 0.15
CA GLY A 43 -10.77 26.03 -0.01
C GLY A 43 -11.15 27.20 -0.93
N GLU A 44 -12.05 26.94 -1.89
CA GLU A 44 -12.55 27.94 -2.84
C GLU A 44 -13.73 28.72 -2.25
N ILE A 45 -14.62 28.02 -1.54
CA ILE A 45 -15.79 28.58 -0.87
C ILE A 45 -15.83 27.99 0.54
N ALA A 46 -16.03 28.80 1.58
CA ALA A 46 -16.04 28.27 2.94
C ALA A 46 -17.21 27.30 3.16
N CYS A 47 -16.93 26.14 3.74
CA CYS A 47 -17.95 25.15 4.08
C CYS A 47 -18.60 25.51 5.43
N THR A 48 -19.93 25.42 5.49
CA THR A 48 -20.73 25.86 6.65
C THR A 48 -21.52 24.72 7.32
N SER A 49 -21.63 23.57 6.67
CA SER A 49 -22.28 22.37 7.20
C SER A 49 -21.45 21.13 6.85
N GLY A 50 -21.92 19.93 7.23
CA GLY A 50 -21.20 18.67 7.00
C GLY A 50 -20.38 18.20 8.20
N SER A 51 -19.82 17.00 8.09
CA SER A 51 -19.00 16.43 9.17
C SER A 51 -17.67 17.17 9.25
N LYS A 52 -17.42 17.80 10.40
CA LYS A 52 -16.12 18.42 10.70
C LYS A 52 -15.09 17.37 11.10
N ASN A 53 -15.55 16.29 11.72
CA ASN A 53 -14.72 15.17 12.12
C ASN A 53 -14.53 14.21 10.95
N GLN A 54 -13.28 13.84 10.68
CA GLN A 54 -12.88 13.01 9.55
C GLN A 54 -12.36 11.68 10.09
N THR A 55 -13.30 10.77 10.34
CA THR A 55 -13.03 9.42 10.83
C THR A 55 -13.68 8.41 9.91
N ASP A 56 -13.02 7.28 9.69
CA ASP A 56 -13.58 6.15 8.95
C ASP A 56 -13.06 4.83 9.49
N GLY A 57 -13.89 3.79 9.43
CA GLY A 57 -13.60 2.51 10.04
C GLY A 57 -14.19 1.36 9.23
N GLY A 58 -13.48 0.23 9.17
CA GLY A 58 -13.93 -0.92 8.41
C GLY A 58 -13.13 -2.18 8.66
N ALA A 59 -13.61 -3.28 8.07
CA ALA A 59 -12.98 -4.59 8.14
C ALA A 59 -12.60 -5.08 6.74
N SER A 60 -11.34 -5.44 6.51
CA SER A 60 -10.92 -6.14 5.30
C SER A 60 -10.74 -7.62 5.56
N VAL A 61 -10.88 -8.41 4.49
CA VAL A 61 -10.55 -9.83 4.48
C VAL A 61 -9.62 -10.13 3.32
N ALA A 62 -8.73 -11.09 3.50
CA ALA A 62 -7.85 -11.58 2.46
C ALA A 62 -7.62 -13.08 2.63
N VAL A 63 -7.49 -13.77 1.51
CA VAL A 63 -7.04 -15.15 1.44
C VAL A 63 -5.90 -15.23 0.44
N GLY A 64 -4.94 -16.09 0.72
CA GLY A 64 -3.85 -16.30 -0.21
C GLY A 64 -3.14 -17.61 0.04
N TRP A 65 -2.17 -17.88 -0.82
CA TRP A 65 -1.34 -19.05 -0.77
C TRP A 65 0.06 -18.70 -1.25
N LYS A 66 1.07 -19.26 -0.61
CA LYS A 66 2.47 -19.09 -0.99
C LYS A 66 3.27 -20.38 -0.84
N ASN A 67 4.15 -20.65 -1.78
CA ASN A 67 5.26 -21.60 -1.65
C ASN A 67 6.58 -20.87 -1.99
N GLU A 68 7.64 -21.62 -2.30
CA GLU A 68 8.95 -21.04 -2.66
C GLU A 68 8.93 -20.30 -4.03
N THR A 69 8.04 -20.70 -4.94
CA THR A 69 8.02 -20.22 -6.33
C THR A 69 6.91 -19.21 -6.61
N TRP A 70 5.74 -19.38 -6.02
CA TRP A 70 4.53 -18.63 -6.30
C TRP A 70 3.92 -18.09 -5.02
N SER A 71 3.42 -16.87 -5.09
CA SER A 71 2.59 -16.29 -4.03
C SER A 71 1.42 -15.57 -4.67
N ALA A 72 0.21 -15.92 -4.26
CA ALA A 72 -1.01 -15.28 -4.74
C ALA A 72 -1.90 -14.90 -3.56
N ASP A 73 -2.52 -13.73 -3.65
CA ASP A 73 -3.51 -13.30 -2.68
C ASP A 73 -4.61 -12.47 -3.34
N ILE A 74 -5.80 -12.57 -2.75
CA ILE A 74 -6.95 -11.76 -3.08
C ILE A 74 -7.64 -11.35 -1.79
N GLY A 75 -8.10 -10.10 -1.75
CA GLY A 75 -8.80 -9.55 -0.60
C GLY A 75 -9.54 -8.29 -0.94
N THR A 76 -9.95 -7.57 0.10
CA THR A 76 -10.67 -6.30 -0.04
C THR A 76 -9.94 -5.19 0.69
N THR A 77 -10.21 -3.94 0.33
CA THR A 77 -9.98 -2.83 1.25
C THR A 77 -11.03 -2.86 2.38
N PRO A 78 -10.84 -2.11 3.49
CA PRO A 78 -11.74 -2.18 4.63
C PRO A 78 -13.20 -1.86 4.26
N MET A 79 -14.07 -2.85 4.39
CA MET A 79 -15.51 -2.70 4.20
C MET A 79 -16.06 -1.86 5.35
N GLY A 80 -16.64 -0.71 5.02
CA GLY A 80 -17.00 0.35 5.97
C GLY A 80 -16.49 1.71 5.50
N PHE A 81 -15.37 1.71 4.76
CA PHE A 81 -14.85 2.91 4.11
C PHE A 81 -15.75 3.43 2.98
N ASN A 82 -15.60 4.71 2.65
CA ASN A 82 -16.32 5.35 1.55
C ASN A 82 -16.07 4.70 0.16
N VAL A 83 -14.85 4.19 -0.08
CA VAL A 83 -14.43 3.55 -1.33
C VAL A 83 -13.83 2.18 -1.03
N VAL A 84 -14.55 1.14 -1.42
CA VAL A 84 -14.18 -0.26 -1.21
C VAL A 84 -13.85 -0.93 -2.54
N ASP A 85 -12.72 -1.63 -2.60
CA ASP A 85 -12.24 -2.34 -3.79
C ASP A 85 -11.77 -3.75 -3.45
N VAL A 86 -11.80 -4.62 -4.46
CA VAL A 86 -11.03 -5.86 -4.45
C VAL A 86 -9.57 -5.55 -4.78
N VAL A 87 -8.66 -6.16 -4.03
CA VAL A 87 -7.21 -5.99 -4.13
C VAL A 87 -6.53 -7.35 -4.12
N GLY A 88 -5.29 -7.42 -4.54
CA GLY A 88 -4.56 -8.68 -4.57
C GLY A 88 -3.20 -8.58 -5.21
N GLY A 89 -2.55 -9.72 -5.36
CA GLY A 89 -1.30 -9.81 -6.08
C GLY A 89 -0.95 -11.23 -6.46
N LEU A 90 -0.08 -11.34 -7.46
CA LEU A 90 0.56 -12.57 -7.88
C LEU A 90 2.05 -12.29 -7.99
N SER A 91 2.87 -13.15 -7.40
CA SER A 91 4.32 -13.09 -7.47
C SER A 91 4.87 -14.43 -7.88
N TYR A 92 5.93 -14.39 -8.68
CA TYR A 92 6.70 -15.54 -9.14
C TYR A 92 8.17 -15.30 -8.83
N SER A 93 8.79 -16.23 -8.12
CA SER A 93 10.19 -16.20 -7.73
C SER A 93 10.90 -17.42 -8.26
N ASN A 94 12.08 -17.24 -8.84
CA ASN A 94 12.93 -18.34 -9.29
C ASN A 94 14.40 -17.87 -9.30
N ASP A 95 15.31 -18.82 -9.42
CA ASP A 95 16.75 -18.59 -9.41
C ASP A 95 17.36 -18.88 -10.79
N LEU A 96 18.15 -17.93 -11.28
CA LEU A 96 19.01 -18.08 -12.47
C LEU A 96 20.44 -18.23 -11.98
N GLY A 97 20.77 -19.44 -11.52
CA GLY A 97 22.07 -19.74 -10.90
C GLY A 97 22.24 -18.94 -9.59
N PRO A 98 23.21 -18.02 -9.50
CA PRO A 98 23.42 -17.20 -8.30
C PRO A 98 22.51 -15.95 -8.21
N ILE A 99 21.66 -15.69 -9.23
CA ILE A 99 20.77 -14.52 -9.26
C ILE A 99 19.33 -14.98 -8.99
N GLY A 100 18.78 -14.61 -7.85
CA GLY A 100 17.34 -14.76 -7.57
C GLY A 100 16.55 -13.61 -8.17
N TYR A 101 15.43 -13.90 -8.83
CA TYR A 101 14.53 -12.87 -9.34
C TYR A 101 13.08 -13.13 -8.92
N THR A 102 12.34 -12.05 -8.71
CA THR A 102 10.91 -12.06 -8.40
C THR A 102 10.18 -11.11 -9.34
N LEU A 103 9.19 -11.63 -10.04
CA LEU A 103 8.22 -10.84 -10.80
C LEU A 103 6.95 -10.73 -9.98
N ASN A 104 6.40 -9.53 -9.87
CA ASN A 104 5.12 -9.33 -9.18
C ASN A 104 4.14 -8.50 -10.00
N MET A 105 2.87 -8.83 -9.90
CA MET A 105 1.75 -8.05 -10.36
C MET A 105 0.82 -7.83 -9.18
N HIS A 106 0.30 -6.62 -9.01
CA HIS A 106 -0.50 -6.29 -7.85
C HIS A 106 -1.51 -5.18 -8.13
N ARG A 107 -2.57 -5.19 -7.33
CA ARG A 107 -3.48 -4.07 -7.09
C ARG A 107 -3.50 -3.83 -5.59
N ARG A 108 -2.95 -2.72 -5.11
CA ARG A 108 -2.84 -2.42 -3.68
C ARG A 108 -3.39 -1.03 -3.34
N PRO A 109 -4.00 -0.84 -2.16
CA PRO A 109 -4.45 0.48 -1.74
C PRO A 109 -3.28 1.37 -1.30
N VAL A 110 -3.40 2.68 -1.52
CA VAL A 110 -2.47 3.68 -0.96
C VAL A 110 -2.94 4.06 0.44
N SER A 111 -2.28 3.54 1.48
CA SER A 111 -2.74 3.64 2.87
C SER A 111 -2.16 4.82 3.67
N SER A 112 -1.53 5.80 3.02
CA SER A 112 -0.83 6.91 3.69
C SER A 112 -1.74 7.98 4.30
N SER A 113 -3.00 8.04 3.90
CA SER A 113 -4.00 8.98 4.43
C SER A 113 -5.39 8.39 4.35
N LEU A 114 -6.33 8.95 5.13
CA LEU A 114 -7.73 8.56 5.07
C LEU A 114 -8.30 8.74 3.64
N LEU A 115 -7.98 9.86 3.00
CA LEU A 115 -8.41 10.14 1.62
C LEU A 115 -7.87 9.12 0.62
N ALA A 116 -6.57 8.84 0.65
CA ALA A 116 -5.96 7.90 -0.29
C ALA A 116 -6.42 6.46 -0.03
N PHE A 117 -6.66 6.08 1.24
CA PHE A 117 -7.00 4.70 1.56
C PHE A 117 -8.49 4.41 1.36
N GLY A 118 -9.34 5.10 2.13
CA GLY A 118 -10.78 4.86 2.20
C GLY A 118 -11.63 5.86 1.43
N GLY A 119 -11.04 6.99 1.03
CA GLY A 119 -11.79 8.08 0.42
C GLY A 119 -12.55 8.91 1.45
N GLN A 120 -12.90 10.13 1.08
CA GLN A 120 -13.70 11.04 1.88
C GLN A 120 -14.81 11.66 1.04
N LYS A 121 -15.78 12.26 1.70
CA LYS A 121 -16.96 12.87 1.07
C LYS A 121 -16.95 14.37 1.26
N ASP A 122 -17.26 15.13 0.22
CA ASP A 122 -17.25 16.59 0.26
C ASP A 122 -18.27 17.10 1.26
N SER A 123 -18.09 18.34 1.70
CA SER A 123 -19.08 18.97 2.54
C SER A 123 -20.46 18.88 1.88
N SER A 124 -21.47 18.56 2.69
CA SER A 124 -22.86 18.56 2.26
C SER A 124 -23.38 19.95 1.88
N SER A 125 -22.70 21.03 2.30
CA SER A 125 -23.01 22.38 1.82
C SER A 125 -22.67 22.58 0.35
N HIS A 126 -21.81 21.74 -0.22
CA HIS A 126 -21.31 21.85 -1.59
C HIS A 126 -21.70 20.62 -2.41
N THR A 127 -20.73 19.85 -2.93
CA THR A 127 -21.00 18.78 -3.90
C THR A 127 -21.51 17.50 -3.23
N GLY A 128 -21.10 17.25 -1.98
CA GLY A 128 -21.36 15.99 -1.28
C GLY A 128 -20.80 14.74 -2.01
N ILE A 129 -19.88 14.90 -2.96
CA ILE A 129 -19.33 13.79 -3.75
C ILE A 129 -18.25 13.06 -2.95
N THR A 130 -18.20 11.74 -3.07
CA THR A 130 -17.10 10.92 -2.55
C THR A 130 -15.93 10.91 -3.52
N TRP A 131 -14.70 11.16 -3.06
CA TRP A 131 -13.48 10.98 -3.83
C TRP A 131 -12.35 10.34 -3.01
N GLY A 132 -11.29 9.91 -3.69
CA GLY A 132 -10.14 9.25 -3.08
C GLY A 132 -10.15 7.74 -3.32
N GLY A 133 -9.73 6.96 -2.32
CA GLY A 133 -9.64 5.51 -2.45
C GLY A 133 -8.69 5.09 -3.58
N VAL A 134 -7.47 5.63 -3.55
CA VAL A 134 -6.45 5.41 -4.58
C VAL A 134 -5.92 3.99 -4.51
N ARG A 135 -5.79 3.36 -5.68
CA ARG A 135 -5.21 2.04 -5.90
C ARG A 135 -4.00 2.17 -6.82
N ALA A 136 -2.95 1.43 -6.49
CA ALA A 136 -1.80 1.20 -7.34
C ALA A 136 -1.99 -0.14 -8.03
N ASP A 137 -2.29 -0.09 -9.33
CA ASP A 137 -2.38 -1.24 -10.23
C ASP A 137 -1.09 -1.30 -11.03
N GLY A 138 -0.28 -2.32 -10.80
CA GLY A 138 1.08 -2.32 -11.31
C GLY A 138 1.81 -3.63 -11.15
N GLY A 139 3.09 -3.56 -11.42
CA GLY A 139 3.96 -4.70 -11.31
C GLY A 139 5.41 -4.28 -11.21
N GLY A 140 6.24 -5.24 -10.86
CA GLY A 140 7.65 -5.00 -10.68
C GLY A 140 8.49 -6.25 -10.88
N VAL A 141 9.77 -5.98 -11.06
CA VAL A 141 10.82 -6.99 -11.07
C VAL A 141 11.81 -6.64 -9.99
N SER A 142 12.16 -7.62 -9.18
CA SER A 142 13.23 -7.53 -8.21
C SER A 142 14.26 -8.59 -8.54
N MET A 143 15.53 -8.23 -8.48
CA MET A 143 16.65 -9.13 -8.69
C MET A 143 17.58 -9.00 -7.49
N SER A 144 18.14 -10.12 -7.09
CA SER A 144 19.07 -10.22 -5.98
C SER A 144 20.22 -11.13 -6.35
N TYR A 145 21.42 -10.74 -5.96
CA TYR A 145 22.63 -11.51 -6.11
C TYR A 145 23.28 -11.64 -4.74
N ASP A 146 23.06 -12.78 -4.09
CA ASP A 146 23.71 -13.16 -2.84
C ASP A 146 24.41 -14.50 -3.06
N LYS A 147 25.75 -14.50 -2.98
CA LYS A 147 26.54 -15.73 -3.09
C LYS A 147 26.54 -16.57 -1.81
N GLY A 148 25.79 -16.16 -0.78
CA GLY A 148 25.85 -16.74 0.57
C GLY A 148 27.08 -16.31 1.37
N GLU A 149 27.94 -15.50 0.78
CA GLU A 149 29.14 -14.93 1.40
C GLU A 149 28.78 -13.66 2.20
N ALA A 150 29.79 -12.81 2.47
CA ALA A 150 29.62 -11.57 3.20
C ALA A 150 28.92 -10.45 2.41
N ASN A 151 28.71 -10.59 1.09
CA ASN A 151 28.24 -9.53 0.21
C ASN A 151 26.96 -9.92 -0.53
N GLY A 152 26.05 -8.96 -0.70
CA GLY A 152 24.94 -9.11 -1.64
C GLY A 152 24.50 -7.78 -2.24
N VAL A 153 23.93 -7.85 -3.43
CA VAL A 153 23.37 -6.69 -4.16
C VAL A 153 21.94 -7.02 -4.56
N TRP A 154 21.07 -6.03 -4.53
CA TRP A 154 19.71 -6.16 -5.02
C TRP A 154 19.28 -4.92 -5.77
N SER A 155 18.34 -5.10 -6.70
CA SER A 155 17.73 -4.01 -7.47
C SER A 155 16.27 -4.34 -7.72
N SER A 156 15.40 -3.33 -7.68
CA SER A 156 13.97 -3.46 -7.88
C SER A 156 13.46 -2.33 -8.75
N LEU A 157 12.64 -2.66 -9.74
CA LEU A 157 11.97 -1.71 -10.62
C LEU A 157 10.48 -2.02 -10.60
N GLY A 158 9.66 -1.01 -10.35
CA GLY A 158 8.20 -1.14 -10.33
C GLY A 158 7.53 0.00 -11.09
N VAL A 159 6.41 -0.33 -11.74
CA VAL A 159 5.57 0.62 -12.48
C VAL A 159 4.13 0.43 -12.05
N ASP A 160 3.49 1.51 -11.62
CA ASP A 160 2.11 1.49 -11.12
C ASP A 160 1.28 2.57 -11.82
N ARG A 161 0.05 2.23 -12.23
CA ARG A 161 -1.00 3.20 -12.52
C ARG A 161 -1.76 3.47 -11.22
N LEU A 162 -1.94 4.75 -10.91
CA LEU A 162 -2.64 5.24 -9.72
C LEU A 162 -4.02 5.72 -10.15
N THR A 163 -5.05 5.00 -9.72
CA THR A 163 -6.46 5.33 -10.03
C THR A 163 -7.28 5.43 -8.76
N GLY A 164 -8.34 6.22 -8.76
CA GLY A 164 -9.21 6.38 -7.59
C GLY A 164 -10.60 6.85 -7.99
N LYS A 165 -11.53 6.86 -7.04
CA LYS A 165 -12.88 7.37 -7.26
C LYS A 165 -12.83 8.89 -7.38
N ASN A 166 -13.24 9.45 -8.52
CA ASN A 166 -13.27 10.91 -8.76
C ASN A 166 -11.91 11.60 -8.49
N VAL A 167 -10.81 10.88 -8.75
CA VAL A 167 -9.44 11.42 -8.69
C VAL A 167 -8.86 11.35 -10.09
N ALA A 168 -8.02 12.31 -10.46
CA ALA A 168 -7.31 12.28 -11.73
C ALA A 168 -6.37 11.06 -11.78
N ASP A 169 -6.34 10.40 -12.94
CA ASP A 169 -5.41 9.31 -13.18
C ASP A 169 -3.96 9.80 -13.07
N ASN A 170 -3.11 8.99 -12.45
CA ASN A 170 -1.69 9.25 -12.36
C ASN A 170 -0.90 7.94 -12.58
N TRP A 171 0.42 8.01 -12.72
CA TRP A 171 1.29 6.85 -12.81
C TRP A 171 2.57 7.11 -12.01
N ARG A 172 3.34 6.06 -11.76
CA ARG A 172 4.68 6.20 -11.19
C ARG A 172 5.60 5.09 -11.64
N VAL A 173 6.88 5.41 -11.70
CA VAL A 173 7.97 4.44 -11.86
C VAL A 173 8.90 4.58 -10.66
N ARG A 174 9.21 3.46 -10.01
CA ARG A 174 10.08 3.40 -8.84
C ARG A 174 11.25 2.48 -9.13
N TRP A 175 12.45 2.98 -8.91
CA TRP A 175 13.67 2.18 -8.98
C TRP A 175 14.41 2.26 -7.65
N MET A 176 14.84 1.09 -7.17
CA MET A 176 15.57 0.94 -5.92
C MET A 176 16.75 0.01 -6.17
N THR A 177 17.89 0.32 -5.57
CA THR A 177 19.06 -0.56 -5.59
C THR A 177 19.79 -0.46 -4.26
N GLY A 178 20.36 -1.56 -3.82
CA GLY A 178 21.07 -1.62 -2.56
C GLY A 178 22.21 -2.63 -2.61
N TYR A 179 23.25 -2.32 -1.85
CA TYR A 179 24.34 -3.23 -1.56
C TYR A 179 24.38 -3.44 -0.05
N TYR A 180 24.63 -4.67 0.40
CA TYR A 180 24.82 -4.95 1.82
C TYR A 180 26.05 -5.82 2.05
N TYR A 181 26.68 -5.58 3.19
CA TYR A 181 27.82 -6.32 3.71
C TYR A 181 27.50 -6.87 5.11
N LYS A 182 27.63 -8.18 5.29
CA LYS A 182 27.45 -8.89 6.55
C LYS A 182 28.74 -8.79 7.38
N VAL A 183 28.81 -7.79 8.27
CA VAL A 183 29.93 -7.57 9.21
C VAL A 183 30.05 -8.72 10.20
N ILE A 184 28.91 -9.23 10.67
CA ILE A 184 28.83 -10.44 11.51
C ILE A 184 27.82 -11.36 10.83
N ASN A 185 28.20 -12.63 10.63
CA ASN A 185 27.34 -13.65 10.05
C ASN A 185 27.49 -14.98 10.79
N GLU A 186 26.99 -15.00 12.01
CA GLU A 186 26.91 -16.18 12.88
C GLU A 186 25.48 -16.72 12.91
N ASP A 187 25.29 -17.96 13.37
CA ASP A 187 23.97 -18.61 13.42
C ASP A 187 22.97 -17.84 14.30
N ASN A 188 23.45 -17.20 15.36
CA ASN A 188 22.65 -16.45 16.34
C ASN A 188 22.90 -14.94 16.35
N ARG A 189 23.79 -14.42 15.47
CA ARG A 189 24.14 -13.00 15.42
C ARG A 189 24.45 -12.55 14.00
N ARG A 190 23.68 -11.60 13.49
CA ARG A 190 23.88 -11.00 12.17
C ARG A 190 23.90 -9.48 12.26
N VAL A 191 24.93 -8.86 11.69
CA VAL A 191 25.07 -7.40 11.56
C VAL A 191 25.37 -7.08 10.10
N THR A 192 24.52 -6.27 9.47
CA THR A 192 24.65 -5.87 8.06
C THR A 192 24.71 -4.36 7.92
N VAL A 193 25.57 -3.86 7.05
CA VAL A 193 25.67 -2.44 6.69
C VAL A 193 25.65 -2.29 5.17
N GLY A 194 25.04 -1.23 4.66
CA GLY A 194 24.87 -1.07 3.22
C GLY A 194 24.29 0.27 2.81
N PRO A 195 24.70 0.84 1.67
CA PRO A 195 24.00 1.95 1.05
C PRO A 195 22.78 1.45 0.27
N GLU A 196 21.73 2.27 0.28
CA GLU A 196 20.53 2.09 -0.54
C GLU A 196 20.27 3.37 -1.34
N GLN A 197 19.82 3.22 -2.57
CA GLN A 197 19.44 4.33 -3.45
C GLN A 197 18.00 4.14 -3.94
N TYR A 198 17.26 5.24 -3.95
CA TYR A 198 15.86 5.31 -4.37
C TYR A 198 15.68 6.40 -5.43
N ALA A 199 14.99 6.07 -6.52
CA ALA A 199 14.56 7.01 -7.55
C ALA A 199 13.07 6.82 -7.85
N LEU A 200 12.36 7.94 -8.01
CA LEU A 200 10.93 7.99 -8.30
C LEU A 200 10.67 8.95 -9.46
N ALA A 201 9.90 8.47 -10.44
CA ALA A 201 9.27 9.30 -11.46
C ALA A 201 7.75 9.26 -11.28
N LEU A 202 7.11 10.41 -11.48
CA LEU A 202 5.67 10.66 -11.36
C LEU A 202 5.15 11.26 -12.67
#